data_AF-Q2UCS0-F1
#
_entry.id   AF-Q2UCS0-F1
#
_cell.length_a   1.000
_cell.length_b   1.000
_cell.length_c   1.000
_cell.angle_alpha   90.00
_cell.angle_beta   90.00
_cell.angle_gamma   90.00
#
_symmetry.space_group_name_H-M   'P 1'
#
loop_
_entity.id
_entity.type
_entity.pdbx_description
1 polymer ?
#
loop_
_entity_poly.entity_id
_entity_poly.type
_entity_poly.pdbx_seq_one_letter_code
_entity_poly.pdbx_strand_id
1 'polypeptide(L)'
;MPGGSASLSSFRIMAALLVGLLCCLPGVFAEIDSVFRSRPDLYPPALTIEHSVPGKVTPGYIFVGPYEAANSGPYIYDNEGVRHFRFPIELLSLTPSQNLVWSGWGSSGPGNAHGMHVCKYKGEDHLCFFQGAQQNGYCRGHGVIMDNRYRTVKTVVPGGGMASSDMHEFLPINDGKTALLTVYQQRQFDMSLWNVKTGMGWLMESIFQEVDVETNEVLFEWKSLDHVDPTVSYTYPGHTDTSGTGLDPRSPWDYFHINSIDKNQEGDYLISSRHTSAIYKFPARMGQ
;
A
#
# COMPACT_ATOMS: atom_id res chain seq x y z
N MET A 1 -22.48 -58.25 -44.50
CA MET A 1 -22.73 -56.99 -43.79
C MET A 1 -21.42 -56.21 -43.75
N PRO A 2 -21.31 -55.06 -44.43
CA PRO A 2 -20.10 -54.21 -44.41
C PRO A 2 -20.11 -53.35 -43.13
N GLY A 3 -19.02 -52.96 -42.50
CA GLY A 3 -17.70 -52.58 -43.03
C GLY A 3 -17.53 -51.06 -42.85
N GLY A 4 -17.34 -50.61 -41.61
CA GLY A 4 -17.26 -49.19 -41.25
C GLY A 4 -15.92 -48.56 -41.65
N SER A 5 -15.96 -47.46 -42.39
CA SER A 5 -14.80 -46.59 -42.62
C SER A 5 -15.07 -45.24 -41.96
N ALA A 6 -14.44 -45.00 -40.80
CA ALA A 6 -14.31 -43.65 -40.28
C ALA A 6 -13.18 -42.97 -41.07
N SER A 7 -13.56 -42.00 -41.89
CA SER A 7 -12.69 -41.26 -42.81
C SER A 7 -11.50 -40.59 -42.10
N LEU A 8 -10.29 -40.74 -42.64
CA LEU A 8 -9.08 -39.99 -42.23
C LEU A 8 -9.25 -38.45 -42.28
N SER A 9 -10.32 -37.94 -42.92
CA SER A 9 -10.58 -36.51 -43.05
C SER A 9 -10.94 -35.84 -41.72
N SER A 10 -11.67 -36.51 -40.83
CA SER A 10 -12.11 -35.93 -39.56
C SER A 10 -10.96 -35.73 -38.57
N PHE A 11 -9.94 -36.60 -38.60
CA PHE A 11 -8.72 -36.43 -37.80
C PHE A 11 -7.87 -35.23 -38.24
N ARG A 12 -7.78 -34.96 -39.54
CA ARG A 12 -7.03 -33.81 -40.07
C ARG A 12 -7.72 -32.47 -39.74
N ILE A 13 -9.04 -32.46 -39.74
CA ILE A 13 -9.83 -31.27 -39.40
C ILE A 13 -9.74 -30.97 -37.89
N MET A 14 -9.80 -31.98 -37.02
CA MET A 14 -9.58 -31.80 -35.59
C MET A 14 -8.16 -31.31 -35.25
N ALA A 15 -7.13 -31.84 -35.93
CA ALA A 15 -5.75 -31.39 -35.72
C ALA A 15 -5.55 -29.92 -36.16
N ALA A 16 -6.13 -29.51 -37.28
CA ALA A 16 -6.06 -28.13 -37.75
C ALA A 16 -6.81 -27.14 -36.83
N LEU A 17 -7.95 -27.57 -36.27
CA LEU A 17 -8.69 -26.79 -35.26
C LEU A 17 -7.93 -26.66 -33.94
N LEU A 18 -7.21 -27.71 -33.50
CA LEU A 18 -6.38 -27.66 -32.28
C LEU A 18 -5.18 -26.72 -32.44
N VAL A 19 -4.52 -26.74 -33.61
CA VAL A 19 -3.40 -25.82 -33.92
C VAL A 19 -3.91 -24.39 -34.06
N GLY A 20 -5.08 -24.17 -34.66
CA GLY A 20 -5.73 -22.87 -34.72
C GLY A 20 -6.10 -22.31 -33.34
N LEU A 21 -6.55 -23.16 -32.41
CA LEU A 21 -6.86 -22.75 -31.03
C LEU A 21 -5.60 -22.38 -30.23
N LEU A 22 -4.48 -23.08 -30.45
CA LEU A 22 -3.19 -22.77 -29.82
C LEU A 22 -2.58 -21.45 -30.34
N CYS A 23 -2.83 -21.09 -31.60
CA CYS A 23 -2.38 -19.81 -32.18
C CYS A 23 -3.24 -18.60 -31.79
N CYS A 24 -4.44 -18.81 -31.23
CA CYS A 24 -5.35 -17.75 -30.79
C CYS A 24 -5.34 -17.52 -29.27
N LEU A 25 -4.44 -18.18 -28.53
CA LEU A 25 -4.17 -17.76 -27.16
C LEU A 25 -3.56 -16.35 -27.24
N PRO A 26 -4.18 -15.32 -26.62
CA PRO A 26 -3.48 -14.07 -26.44
C PRO A 26 -2.17 -14.41 -25.76
N GLY A 27 -1.05 -14.04 -26.39
CA GLY A 27 0.25 -14.20 -25.77
C GLY A 27 0.16 -13.59 -24.40
N VAL A 28 0.28 -14.43 -23.36
CA VAL A 28 0.59 -13.93 -22.04
C VAL A 28 1.98 -13.33 -22.22
N PHE A 29 2.02 -12.02 -22.46
CA PHE A 29 3.25 -11.28 -22.30
C PHE A 29 3.63 -11.50 -20.85
N ALA A 30 4.65 -12.32 -20.63
CA ALA A 30 5.28 -12.41 -19.33
C ALA A 30 5.58 -10.97 -18.92
N GLU A 31 5.12 -10.59 -17.72
CA GLU A 31 5.58 -9.38 -17.07
C GLU A 31 7.11 -9.38 -17.16
N ILE A 32 7.69 -8.27 -17.62
CA ILE A 32 9.15 -8.20 -17.75
C ILE A 32 9.68 -8.19 -16.32
N ASP A 33 9.98 -9.36 -15.76
CA ASP A 33 10.56 -9.42 -14.42
C ASP A 33 12.00 -8.92 -14.49
N SER A 34 12.33 -7.98 -13.61
CA SER A 34 13.71 -7.53 -13.46
C SER A 34 14.53 -8.62 -12.76
N VAL A 35 15.51 -9.20 -13.44
CA VAL A 35 16.32 -10.28 -12.86
C VAL A 35 17.42 -9.69 -11.97
N PHE A 36 17.26 -9.85 -10.65
CA PHE A 36 18.28 -9.45 -9.68
C PHE A 36 19.28 -10.59 -9.43
N ARG A 37 20.45 -10.52 -10.06
CA ARG A 37 21.40 -11.66 -10.16
C ARG A 37 21.84 -12.27 -8.83
N SER A 38 21.97 -11.47 -7.77
CA SER A 38 22.39 -11.97 -6.45
C SER A 38 21.27 -12.61 -5.64
N ARG A 39 20.00 -12.39 -6.02
CA ARG A 39 18.81 -13.02 -5.43
C ARG A 39 17.84 -13.41 -6.56
N PRO A 40 18.12 -14.50 -7.29
CA PRO A 40 17.29 -14.96 -8.40
C PRO A 40 15.90 -15.47 -7.96
N ASP A 41 15.69 -15.61 -6.65
CA ASP A 41 14.40 -15.90 -6.02
C ASP A 41 13.47 -14.68 -5.95
N LEU A 42 13.98 -13.48 -6.24
CA LEU A 42 13.17 -12.26 -6.33
C LEU A 42 12.49 -12.13 -7.69
N TYR A 43 11.23 -11.68 -7.64
CA TYR A 43 10.40 -11.24 -8.76
C TYR A 43 9.98 -9.78 -8.52
N PRO A 44 10.93 -8.82 -8.62
CA PRO A 44 10.66 -7.42 -8.39
C PRO A 44 9.93 -6.84 -9.60
N PRO A 45 8.92 -5.96 -9.39
CA PRO A 45 8.23 -5.33 -10.50
C PRO A 45 9.22 -4.57 -11.40
N ALA A 46 9.08 -4.66 -12.72
CA ALA A 46 9.84 -3.80 -13.61
C ALA A 46 9.33 -2.36 -13.51
N LEU A 47 10.20 -1.47 -13.03
CA LEU A 47 9.96 -0.04 -13.11
C LEU A 47 10.50 0.47 -14.45
N THR A 48 9.61 1.05 -15.25
CA THR A 48 9.95 1.70 -16.52
C THR A 48 9.52 3.16 -16.44
N ILE A 49 10.48 4.08 -16.63
CA ILE A 49 10.19 5.51 -16.72
C ILE A 49 9.98 5.88 -18.19
N GLU A 50 8.72 6.10 -18.56
CA GLU A 50 8.33 6.49 -19.92
C GLU A 50 8.68 7.95 -20.25
N HIS A 51 8.70 8.81 -19.23
CA HIS A 51 8.96 10.23 -19.40
C HIS A 51 9.90 10.75 -18.30
N SER A 52 11.10 11.15 -18.69
CA SER A 52 12.10 11.73 -17.80
C SER A 52 12.59 13.07 -18.33
N VAL A 53 12.66 14.08 -17.46
CA VAL A 53 13.23 15.40 -17.75
C VAL A 53 14.48 15.55 -16.89
N PRO A 54 15.68 15.22 -17.40
CA PRO A 54 16.89 15.07 -16.58
C PRO A 54 17.19 16.26 -15.66
N GLY A 55 16.98 17.50 -16.13
CA GLY A 55 17.20 18.71 -15.34
C GLY A 55 16.18 18.98 -14.24
N LYS A 56 15.13 18.15 -14.11
CA LYS A 56 14.09 18.24 -13.06
C LYS A 56 14.07 17.03 -12.13
N VAL A 57 14.95 16.06 -12.35
CA VAL A 57 15.02 14.85 -11.52
C VAL A 57 15.79 15.18 -10.24
N THR A 58 15.15 14.96 -9.08
CA THR A 58 15.85 15.03 -7.80
C THR A 58 16.91 13.91 -7.74
N PRO A 59 18.16 14.20 -7.34
CA PRO A 59 19.16 13.17 -7.13
C PRO A 59 18.72 12.15 -6.09
N GLY A 60 19.09 10.88 -6.28
CA GLY A 60 18.84 9.82 -5.31
C GLY A 60 18.13 8.61 -5.92
N TYR A 61 17.29 7.97 -5.11
CA TYR A 61 16.63 6.71 -5.45
C TYR A 61 15.12 6.90 -5.53
N ILE A 62 14.46 5.93 -6.17
CA ILE A 62 13.01 5.81 -6.20
C ILE A 62 12.60 4.73 -5.21
N PHE A 63 11.69 5.08 -4.29
CA PHE A 63 11.14 4.16 -3.31
C PHE A 63 9.75 3.71 -3.74
N VAL A 64 9.52 2.40 -3.73
CA VAL A 64 8.21 1.83 -4.06
C VAL A 64 7.84 0.74 -3.07
N GLY A 65 6.54 0.64 -2.79
CA GLY A 65 5.95 -0.40 -1.94
C GLY A 65 4.80 -1.07 -2.69
N PRO A 66 5.08 -1.98 -3.64
CA PRO A 66 4.05 -2.74 -4.32
C PRO A 66 3.30 -3.60 -3.30
N TYR A 67 1.97 -3.56 -3.37
CA TYR A 67 1.07 -4.42 -2.61
C TYR A 67 0.44 -5.45 -3.55
N GLU A 68 -0.01 -6.58 -2.99
CA GLU A 68 -0.55 -7.71 -3.77
C GLU A 68 0.45 -8.32 -4.78
N ALA A 69 1.75 -8.05 -4.59
CA ALA A 69 2.83 -8.63 -5.38
C ALA A 69 3.29 -9.97 -4.78
N ALA A 70 3.76 -10.89 -5.63
CA ALA A 70 4.34 -12.17 -5.21
C ALA A 70 5.48 -11.98 -4.19
N ASN A 71 6.26 -10.91 -4.36
CA ASN A 71 7.22 -10.43 -3.38
C ASN A 71 6.78 -9.06 -2.86
N SER A 72 5.85 -9.03 -1.92
CA SER A 72 5.44 -7.76 -1.30
C SER A 72 6.50 -7.24 -0.31
N GLY A 73 6.74 -5.94 -0.31
CA GLY A 73 7.74 -5.32 0.56
C GLY A 73 8.27 -4.00 0.00
N PRO A 74 9.19 -3.34 0.70
CA PRO A 74 9.78 -2.10 0.23
C PRO A 74 10.88 -2.36 -0.79
N TYR A 75 10.94 -1.55 -1.84
CA TYR A 75 11.95 -1.64 -2.89
C TYR A 75 12.59 -0.29 -3.16
N ILE A 76 13.88 -0.33 -3.48
CA ILE A 76 14.67 0.83 -3.87
C ILE A 76 15.16 0.59 -5.30
N TYR A 77 14.83 1.52 -6.19
CA TYR A 77 15.30 1.55 -7.56
C TYR A 77 16.24 2.73 -7.76
N ASP A 78 17.21 2.58 -8.66
CA ASP A 78 17.97 3.73 -9.15
C ASP A 78 17.09 4.68 -9.96
N ASN A 79 17.56 5.90 -10.16
CA ASN A 79 16.93 6.87 -11.05
C ASN A 79 17.69 7.02 -12.39
N GLU A 80 18.78 6.28 -12.58
CA GLU A 80 19.69 6.42 -13.73
C GLU A 80 19.31 5.50 -14.91
N GLY A 81 18.54 4.44 -14.67
CA GLY A 81 18.05 3.53 -15.69
C GLY A 81 19.15 2.73 -16.42
N VAL A 82 18.80 1.57 -16.97
CA VAL A 82 19.67 0.85 -17.89
C VAL A 82 19.66 1.57 -19.23
N ARG A 83 20.69 2.36 -19.52
CA ARG A 83 21.05 2.66 -20.91
C ARG A 83 21.71 1.40 -21.47
N HIS A 84 20.96 0.54 -22.15
CA HIS A 84 21.54 -0.58 -22.91
C HIS A 84 22.43 -0.03 -24.04
N PHE A 85 23.69 0.25 -23.73
CA PHE A 85 24.73 0.44 -24.73
C PHE A 85 25.36 -0.93 -25.02
N ARG A 86 24.80 -1.67 -25.98
CA ARG A 86 25.55 -2.74 -26.64
C ARG A 86 25.03 -3.02 -28.06
N PHE A 87 25.82 -2.57 -29.02
CA PHE A 87 25.81 -3.06 -30.42
C PHE A 87 26.03 -4.59 -30.48
N PRO A 88 25.64 -5.28 -31.56
CA PRO A 88 24.41 -5.15 -32.34
C PRO A 88 23.61 -6.49 -32.26
N ILE A 89 22.37 -6.45 -31.80
CA ILE A 89 21.23 -7.31 -32.21
C ILE A 89 20.03 -6.75 -31.44
N GLU A 90 19.21 -5.98 -32.15
CA GLU A 90 18.01 -5.34 -31.64
C GLU A 90 16.88 -6.36 -31.53
N LEU A 91 16.53 -6.74 -30.30
CA LEU A 91 15.15 -7.04 -29.92
C LEU A 91 14.95 -7.05 -28.38
N LEU A 92 15.59 -6.12 -27.66
CA LEU A 92 15.39 -5.96 -26.21
C LEU A 92 15.08 -4.49 -25.92
N SER A 93 13.87 -4.27 -25.39
CA SER A 93 13.25 -3.03 -24.93
C SER A 93 14.05 -1.73 -25.09
N LEU A 94 13.58 -0.81 -25.94
CA LEU A 94 14.15 0.53 -26.12
C LEU A 94 13.81 1.49 -24.96
N THR A 95 13.03 1.05 -23.98
CA THR A 95 12.73 1.82 -22.76
C THR A 95 13.76 1.51 -21.67
N PRO A 96 14.45 2.52 -21.11
CA PRO A 96 15.31 2.32 -19.95
C PRO A 96 14.46 1.85 -18.75
N SER A 97 14.70 0.63 -18.27
CA SER A 97 14.18 0.15 -16.99
C SER A 97 15.13 0.55 -15.86
N GLN A 98 14.58 0.87 -14.68
CA GLN A 98 15.38 1.21 -13.51
C GLN A 98 15.95 -0.06 -12.88
N ASN A 99 17.20 -0.01 -12.43
CA ASN A 99 17.76 -1.17 -11.75
C ASN A 99 17.23 -1.24 -10.33
N LEU A 100 16.85 -2.45 -9.93
CA LEU A 100 16.65 -2.74 -8.52
C LEU A 100 17.98 -2.59 -7.78
N VAL A 101 17.98 -1.78 -6.73
CA VAL A 101 19.13 -1.58 -5.82
C VAL A 101 18.98 -2.46 -4.58
N TRP A 102 17.77 -2.49 -4.01
CA TRP A 102 17.50 -3.27 -2.81
C TRP A 102 16.03 -3.69 -2.74
N SER A 103 15.81 -4.91 -2.24
CA SER A 103 14.48 -5.42 -1.89
C SER A 103 14.45 -5.77 -0.40
N GLY A 104 13.40 -5.28 0.27
CA GLY A 104 13.07 -5.64 1.63
C GLY A 104 12.32 -6.97 1.75
N TRP A 105 12.00 -7.66 0.64
CA TRP A 105 11.30 -8.93 0.70
C TRP A 105 12.15 -10.01 1.40
N GLY A 106 11.58 -10.59 2.45
CA GLY A 106 12.25 -11.57 3.32
C GLY A 106 13.20 -10.98 4.36
N SER A 107 13.53 -9.68 4.30
CA SER A 107 14.44 -9.01 5.25
C SER A 107 13.75 -7.98 6.14
N SER A 108 12.75 -7.25 5.63
CA SER A 108 11.98 -6.24 6.36
C SER A 108 10.87 -6.83 7.25
N GLY A 109 10.33 -7.98 6.86
CA GLY A 109 9.23 -8.66 7.54
C GLY A 109 8.20 -9.22 6.55
N PRO A 110 7.22 -9.99 7.02
CA PRO A 110 6.11 -10.44 6.19
C PRO A 110 5.10 -9.32 5.92
N GLY A 111 4.47 -9.34 4.75
CA GLY A 111 3.38 -8.44 4.38
C GLY A 111 3.79 -7.28 3.47
N ASN A 112 2.89 -6.32 3.32
CA ASN A 112 3.07 -5.14 2.50
C ASN A 112 3.85 -4.07 3.24
N ALA A 113 4.63 -3.30 2.49
CA ALA A 113 5.21 -2.06 2.96
C ALA A 113 4.60 -0.87 2.24
N HIS A 114 4.26 0.17 3.01
CA HIS A 114 3.65 1.40 2.48
C HIS A 114 4.41 2.63 2.98
N GLY A 115 4.39 3.69 2.17
CA GLY A 115 4.93 5.00 2.55
C GLY A 115 6.42 5.00 2.85
N MET A 116 7.26 4.25 2.12
CA MET A 116 8.70 4.25 2.38
C MET A 116 9.35 5.60 2.08
N HIS A 117 10.06 6.15 3.07
CA HIS A 117 10.77 7.43 2.98
C HIS A 117 12.00 7.45 3.89
N VAL A 118 12.85 8.46 3.72
CA VAL A 118 13.94 8.74 4.66
C VAL A 118 13.41 9.56 5.83
N CYS A 119 13.74 9.13 7.05
CA CYS A 119 13.36 9.78 8.30
C CYS A 119 14.60 9.98 9.17
N LYS A 120 14.55 10.95 10.08
CA LYS A 120 15.56 11.08 11.15
C LYS A 120 15.16 10.21 12.34
N TYR A 121 16.14 9.53 12.91
CA TYR A 121 15.99 8.83 14.19
C TYR A 121 17.35 8.79 14.89
N LYS A 122 17.41 9.20 16.16
CA LYS A 122 18.66 9.28 16.94
C LYS A 122 19.79 10.06 16.26
N GLY A 123 19.43 11.09 15.49
CA GLY A 123 20.38 11.97 14.80
C GLY A 123 20.92 11.44 13.46
N GLU A 124 20.53 10.23 13.06
CA GLU A 124 20.96 9.61 11.80
C GLU A 124 19.78 9.41 10.84
N ASP A 125 20.09 9.31 9.54
CA ASP A 125 19.12 8.97 8.50
C ASP A 125 18.80 7.48 8.51
N HIS A 126 17.50 7.18 8.46
CA HIS A 126 16.93 5.84 8.47
C HIS A 126 15.90 5.71 7.35
N LEU A 127 15.59 4.47 6.98
CA LEU A 127 14.41 4.16 6.17
C LEU A 127 13.22 3.92 7.09
N CYS A 128 12.13 4.64 6.85
CA CYS A 128 10.88 4.49 7.57
C CYS A 128 9.75 4.09 6.64
N PHE A 129 8.92 3.15 7.08
CA PHE A 129 7.75 2.67 6.35
C PHE A 129 6.78 1.94 7.28
N PHE A 130 5.52 1.86 6.88
CA PHE A 130 4.58 0.92 7.47
C PHE A 130 4.88 -0.49 6.98
N GLN A 131 4.74 -1.52 7.83
CA GLN A 131 4.80 -2.93 7.46
C GLN A 131 3.60 -3.69 8.06
N GLY A 132 2.85 -4.43 7.25
CA GLY A 132 1.71 -5.19 7.76
C GLY A 132 0.90 -5.99 6.74
N ALA A 133 -0.19 -6.59 7.24
CA ALA A 133 -1.09 -7.39 6.43
C ALA A 133 -2.23 -6.54 5.86
N GLN A 134 -2.41 -6.62 4.54
CA GLN A 134 -3.51 -5.97 3.83
C GLN A 134 -4.85 -6.52 4.26
N GLN A 135 -5.78 -5.62 4.48
CA GLN A 135 -7.21 -5.86 4.54
C GLN A 135 -7.86 -5.06 3.40
N ASN A 136 -9.17 -5.22 3.26
CA ASN A 136 -9.92 -4.47 2.27
C ASN A 136 -9.99 -2.98 2.66
N GLY A 137 -9.21 -2.13 1.97
CA GLY A 137 -9.18 -0.68 2.18
C GLY A 137 -8.28 -0.18 3.32
N TYR A 138 -7.68 -1.06 4.14
CA TYR A 138 -6.80 -0.69 5.25
C TYR A 138 -5.78 -1.80 5.54
N CYS A 139 -4.82 -1.59 6.44
CA CYS A 139 -3.93 -2.66 6.91
C CYS A 139 -3.97 -2.86 8.42
N ARG A 140 -3.42 -4.00 8.84
CA ARG A 140 -3.02 -4.27 10.24
C ARG A 140 -1.51 -4.49 10.26
N GLY A 141 -0.76 -3.52 10.77
CA GLY A 141 0.68 -3.63 10.94
C GLY A 141 1.26 -2.74 12.02
N HIS A 142 2.46 -2.25 11.74
CA HIS A 142 3.26 -1.38 12.60
C HIS A 142 4.22 -0.52 11.74
N GLY A 143 4.75 0.54 12.33
CA GLY A 143 5.83 1.33 11.74
C GLY A 143 7.19 0.64 11.92
N VAL A 144 8.04 0.71 10.91
CA VAL A 144 9.39 0.15 10.89
C VAL A 144 10.40 1.27 10.66
N ILE A 145 11.44 1.33 11.49
CA ILE A 145 12.62 2.18 11.31
C ILE A 145 13.83 1.27 11.08
N MET A 146 14.51 1.48 9.96
CA MET A 146 15.60 0.63 9.48
C MET A 146 16.87 1.44 9.25
N ASP A 147 18.01 0.89 9.70
CA ASP A 147 19.32 1.55 9.58
C ASP A 147 19.92 1.47 8.16
N ASN A 148 21.04 2.15 7.94
CA ASN A 148 21.77 2.13 6.67
C ASN A 148 22.42 0.78 6.31
N ARG A 149 22.30 -0.23 7.17
CA ARG A 149 22.68 -1.62 6.91
C ARG A 149 21.44 -2.49 6.65
N TYR A 150 20.29 -1.87 6.43
CA TYR A 150 19.00 -2.52 6.19
C TYR A 150 18.54 -3.45 7.32
N ARG A 151 18.85 -3.09 8.57
CA ARG A 151 18.38 -3.80 9.76
C ARG A 151 17.31 -2.99 10.47
N THR A 152 16.21 -3.63 10.83
CA THR A 152 15.19 -3.00 11.67
C THR A 152 15.78 -2.67 13.05
N VAL A 153 15.81 -1.39 13.38
CA VAL A 153 16.33 -0.88 14.66
C VAL A 153 15.22 -0.42 15.60
N LYS A 154 14.02 -0.14 15.07
CA LYS A 154 12.84 0.16 15.87
C LYS A 154 11.57 -0.29 15.16
N THR A 155 10.62 -0.76 15.97
CA THR A 155 9.23 -0.96 15.58
C THR A 155 8.38 -0.05 16.45
N VAL A 156 7.42 0.65 15.84
CA VAL A 156 6.52 1.60 16.49
C VAL A 156 5.08 1.14 16.30
N VAL A 157 4.31 1.11 17.37
CA VAL A 157 2.92 0.63 17.39
C VAL A 157 2.01 1.67 18.03
N PRO A 158 0.70 1.68 17.70
CA PRO A 158 -0.24 2.52 18.40
C PRO A 158 -0.39 2.05 19.86
N GLY A 159 -0.70 2.99 20.75
CA GLY A 159 -0.88 2.72 22.18
C GLY A 159 -2.35 2.47 22.56
N GLY A 160 -2.65 2.51 23.85
CA GLY A 160 -4.03 2.42 24.36
C GLY A 160 -4.71 1.05 24.17
N GLY A 161 -3.94 -0.02 23.97
CA GLY A 161 -4.47 -1.36 23.73
C GLY A 161 -4.98 -1.59 22.30
N MET A 162 -4.69 -0.67 21.37
CA MET A 162 -5.01 -0.83 19.96
C MET A 162 -4.15 -1.93 19.34
N ALA A 163 -4.78 -2.77 18.51
CA ALA A 163 -4.14 -3.98 18.03
C ALA A 163 -3.09 -3.74 16.93
N SER A 164 -3.21 -2.66 16.14
CA SER A 164 -2.36 -2.46 14.96
C SER A 164 -2.49 -1.06 14.37
N SER A 165 -1.42 -0.55 13.77
CA SER A 165 -1.49 0.61 12.89
C SER A 165 -2.03 0.23 11.51
N ASP A 166 -2.54 1.23 10.81
CA ASP A 166 -2.95 1.18 9.43
C ASP A 166 -1.82 1.60 8.47
N MET A 167 -1.98 1.29 7.17
CA MET A 167 -0.99 1.51 6.12
C MET A 167 -0.83 2.96 5.67
N HIS A 168 -1.84 3.79 5.87
CA HIS A 168 -1.89 5.09 5.21
C HIS A 168 -0.87 6.06 5.79
N GLU A 169 -0.56 5.98 7.09
CA GLU A 169 0.43 6.85 7.69
C GLU A 169 1.31 6.13 8.71
N PHE A 170 2.62 6.24 8.50
CA PHE A 170 3.62 6.11 9.54
C PHE A 170 4.68 7.19 9.31
N LEU A 171 4.61 8.25 10.11
CA LEU A 171 5.46 9.43 9.92
C LEU A 171 6.19 9.78 11.22
N PRO A 172 7.47 9.39 11.37
CA PRO A 172 8.31 9.91 12.43
C PRO A 172 8.55 11.41 12.26
N ILE A 173 8.27 12.16 13.31
CA ILE A 173 8.40 13.61 13.40
C ILE A 173 9.35 13.98 14.55
N ASN A 174 9.67 15.27 14.68
CA ASN A 174 10.53 15.78 15.76
C ASN A 174 11.86 15.02 15.88
N ASP A 175 12.55 14.82 14.75
CA ASP A 175 13.79 14.04 14.63
C ASP A 175 13.65 12.57 15.09
N GLY A 176 12.46 11.99 14.90
CA GLY A 176 12.16 10.60 15.24
C GLY A 176 11.91 10.36 16.72
N LYS A 177 11.62 11.41 17.49
CA LYS A 177 11.22 11.29 18.91
C LYS A 177 9.77 10.87 19.04
N THR A 178 8.90 11.39 18.17
CA THR A 178 7.48 11.02 18.13
C THR A 178 7.10 10.58 16.71
N ALA A 179 6.01 9.85 16.57
CA ALA A 179 5.53 9.39 15.26
C ALA A 179 4.01 9.51 15.18
N LEU A 180 3.53 9.86 13.99
CA LEU A 180 2.11 9.83 13.63
C LEU A 180 1.77 8.47 13.04
N LEU A 181 0.64 7.92 13.48
CA LEU A 181 0.12 6.62 13.05
C LEU A 181 -1.38 6.74 12.79
N THR A 182 -1.87 6.14 11.70
CA THR A 182 -3.31 5.90 11.52
C THR A 182 -3.72 4.58 12.18
N VAL A 183 -4.97 4.52 12.67
CA VAL A 183 -5.59 3.31 13.20
C VAL A 183 -7.05 3.25 12.76
N TYR A 184 -7.50 2.07 12.37
CA TYR A 184 -8.92 1.79 12.15
C TYR A 184 -9.50 0.96 13.29
N GLN A 185 -10.56 1.48 13.90
CA GLN A 185 -11.29 0.83 14.98
C GLN A 185 -12.75 0.60 14.60
N GLN A 186 -13.21 -0.64 14.78
CA GLN A 186 -14.61 -1.00 14.57
C GLN A 186 -15.46 -0.50 15.75
N ARG A 187 -16.55 0.20 15.46
CA ARG A 187 -17.47 0.74 16.45
C ARG A 187 -18.90 0.34 16.10
N GLN A 188 -19.70 0.04 17.12
CA GLN A 188 -21.14 -0.01 16.93
C GLN A 188 -21.67 1.42 16.80
N PHE A 189 -22.54 1.66 15.82
CA PHE A 189 -23.09 2.99 15.53
C PHE A 189 -24.57 2.89 15.14
N ASP A 190 -25.37 3.89 15.50
CA ASP A 190 -26.77 3.95 15.06
C ASP A 190 -26.80 4.35 13.59
N MET A 191 -27.04 3.35 12.73
CA MET A 191 -27.06 3.52 11.28
C MET A 191 -28.49 3.59 10.73
N SER A 192 -29.48 3.94 11.55
CA SER A 192 -30.88 4.07 11.13
C SER A 192 -31.07 5.06 9.96
N LEU A 193 -30.26 6.12 9.90
CA LEU A 193 -30.22 7.08 8.79
C LEU A 193 -29.85 6.44 7.45
N TRP A 194 -29.09 5.35 7.46
CA TRP A 194 -28.70 4.57 6.28
C TRP A 194 -29.49 3.26 6.16
N ASN A 195 -30.73 3.25 6.67
CA ASN A 195 -31.69 2.17 6.51
C ASN A 195 -31.30 0.83 7.19
N VAL A 196 -30.40 0.87 8.19
CA VAL A 196 -30.13 -0.28 9.06
C VAL A 196 -31.23 -0.37 10.12
N LYS A 197 -32.08 -1.41 10.04
CA LYS A 197 -33.30 -1.55 10.88
C LYS A 197 -33.23 -2.65 11.93
N THR A 198 -32.22 -3.51 11.89
CA THR A 198 -32.13 -4.70 12.75
C THR A 198 -31.31 -4.46 14.03
N GLY A 199 -31.09 -3.21 14.42
CA GLY A 199 -30.32 -2.81 15.59
C GLY A 199 -29.18 -1.85 15.24
N MET A 200 -28.13 -1.84 16.06
CA MET A 200 -26.92 -1.07 15.80
C MET A 200 -26.17 -1.64 14.59
N GLY A 201 -25.70 -0.74 13.72
CA GLY A 201 -24.78 -1.07 12.65
C GLY A 201 -23.32 -1.05 13.11
N TRP A 202 -22.42 -1.25 12.16
CA TRP A 202 -20.98 -1.21 12.36
C TRP A 202 -20.36 -0.13 11.50
N LEU A 203 -19.57 0.74 12.11
CA LEU A 203 -18.86 1.82 11.46
C LEU A 203 -17.37 1.65 11.74
N MET A 204 -16.54 1.99 10.76
CA MET A 204 -15.09 2.02 10.92
C MET A 204 -14.67 3.43 11.29
N GLU A 205 -14.32 3.61 12.56
CA GLU A 205 -13.77 4.86 13.08
C GLU A 205 -12.31 5.00 12.64
N SER A 206 -12.00 6.15 12.05
CA SER A 206 -10.63 6.53 11.71
C SER A 206 -10.02 7.27 12.89
N ILE A 207 -8.87 6.82 13.32
CA ILE A 207 -8.13 7.38 14.45
C ILE A 207 -6.74 7.75 13.95
N PHE A 208 -6.17 8.80 14.53
CA PHE A 208 -4.73 8.93 14.51
C PHE A 208 -4.17 9.16 15.91
N GLN A 209 -2.93 8.72 16.09
CA GLN A 209 -2.17 8.93 17.31
C GLN A 209 -0.83 9.59 17.00
N GLU A 210 -0.42 10.51 17.86
CA GLU A 210 0.99 10.83 18.03
C GLU A 210 1.51 10.02 19.20
N VAL A 211 2.52 9.19 18.96
CA VAL A 211 3.14 8.34 19.99
C VAL A 211 4.60 8.72 20.20
N ASP A 212 5.09 8.54 21.42
CA ASP A 212 6.53 8.52 21.68
C ASP A 212 7.14 7.28 21.02
N VAL A 213 8.15 7.47 20.18
CA VAL A 213 8.74 6.38 19.38
C VAL A 213 9.38 5.33 20.28
N GLU A 214 9.95 5.72 21.43
CA GLU A 214 10.68 4.77 22.26
C GLU A 214 9.76 3.89 23.11
N THR A 215 8.70 4.48 23.64
CA THR A 215 7.83 3.87 24.64
C THR A 215 6.49 3.40 24.05
N ASN A 216 6.10 3.90 22.88
CA ASN A 216 4.74 3.81 22.31
C ASN A 216 3.66 4.45 23.21
N GLU A 217 4.05 5.37 24.12
CA GLU A 217 3.09 6.15 24.89
C GLU A 217 2.30 7.08 23.96
N VAL A 218 0.97 7.10 24.11
CA VAL A 218 0.09 7.98 23.34
C VAL A 218 0.18 9.39 23.91
N LEU A 219 0.74 10.31 23.13
CA LEU A 219 0.87 11.72 23.48
C LEU A 219 -0.35 12.52 23.04
N PHE A 220 -0.96 12.10 21.94
CA PHE A 220 -2.18 12.69 21.41
C PHE A 220 -2.99 11.63 20.66
N GLU A 221 -4.31 11.68 20.78
CA GLU A 221 -5.24 10.81 20.06
C GLU A 221 -6.40 11.64 19.55
N TRP A 222 -6.78 11.40 18.30
CA TRP A 222 -7.94 12.01 17.66
C TRP A 222 -8.79 10.94 17.03
N LYS A 223 -10.11 11.05 17.18
CA LYS A 223 -11.09 10.08 16.69
C LYS A 223 -12.08 10.75 15.76
N SER A 224 -12.32 10.16 14.60
CA SER A 224 -13.17 10.78 13.59
C SER A 224 -14.60 11.01 14.07
N LEU A 225 -15.17 10.11 14.88
CA LEU A 225 -16.56 10.24 15.35
C LEU A 225 -16.76 11.37 16.36
N ASP A 226 -15.69 11.82 17.03
CA ASP A 226 -15.77 12.95 17.97
C ASP A 226 -15.86 14.31 17.24
N HIS A 227 -15.52 14.34 15.94
CA HIS A 227 -15.30 15.59 15.20
C HIS A 227 -16.03 15.69 13.87
N VAL A 228 -16.36 14.57 13.22
CA VAL A 228 -16.91 14.54 11.86
C VAL A 228 -18.11 13.62 11.80
N ASP A 229 -19.28 14.23 11.57
CA ASP A 229 -20.55 13.52 11.44
C ASP A 229 -20.54 12.61 10.20
N PRO A 230 -20.89 11.31 10.32
CA PRO A 230 -20.87 10.40 9.18
C PRO A 230 -21.76 10.79 7.99
N THR A 231 -22.75 11.67 8.18
CA THR A 231 -23.62 12.18 7.10
C THR A 231 -22.90 13.04 6.06
N VAL A 232 -21.69 13.53 6.35
CA VAL A 232 -20.87 14.30 5.39
C VAL A 232 -20.09 13.41 4.42
N SER A 233 -20.12 12.09 4.62
CA SER A 233 -19.44 11.15 3.73
C SER A 233 -20.11 11.12 2.35
N TYR A 234 -19.29 11.13 1.31
CA TYR A 234 -19.71 10.89 -0.07
C TYR A 234 -19.75 9.40 -0.41
N THR A 235 -19.25 8.54 0.48
CA THR A 235 -19.21 7.10 0.30
C THR A 235 -20.21 6.43 1.24
N TYR A 236 -21.30 5.90 0.70
CA TYR A 236 -22.35 5.25 1.50
C TYR A 236 -22.05 3.77 1.79
N PRO A 237 -22.76 3.16 2.77
CA PRO A 237 -22.62 1.73 3.03
C PRO A 237 -22.86 0.88 1.78
N GLY A 238 -21.91 0.01 1.45
CA GLY A 238 -21.98 -0.93 0.33
C GLY A 238 -21.87 -0.32 -1.07
N HIS A 239 -21.50 0.96 -1.21
CA HIS A 239 -21.38 1.63 -2.52
C HIS A 239 -20.04 1.41 -3.23
N THR A 240 -18.98 1.05 -2.50
CA THR A 240 -17.68 0.73 -3.10
C THR A 240 -17.21 -0.65 -2.65
N ASP A 241 -16.17 -1.15 -3.31
CA ASP A 241 -15.47 -2.36 -2.92
C ASP A 241 -14.91 -2.30 -1.50
N THR A 242 -14.53 -1.11 -1.04
CA THR A 242 -13.83 -0.84 0.22
C THR A 242 -14.71 -0.20 1.30
N SER A 243 -15.89 0.31 0.98
CA SER A 243 -16.70 1.08 1.94
C SER A 243 -17.32 0.23 3.03
N GLY A 244 -17.49 -1.08 2.82
CA GLY A 244 -18.17 -1.96 3.76
C GLY A 244 -19.67 -1.70 3.87
N THR A 245 -20.43 -2.72 4.28
CA THR A 245 -21.89 -2.68 4.30
C THR A 245 -22.48 -2.06 5.58
N GLY A 246 -21.68 -2.00 6.64
CA GLY A 246 -22.10 -1.58 7.97
C GLY A 246 -23.03 -2.56 8.71
N LEU A 247 -23.25 -3.77 8.16
CA LEU A 247 -24.18 -4.75 8.74
C LEU A 247 -23.49 -5.74 9.70
N ASP A 248 -22.17 -5.92 9.59
CA ASP A 248 -21.40 -6.85 10.41
C ASP A 248 -19.99 -6.31 10.72
N PRO A 249 -19.36 -6.74 11.83
CA PRO A 249 -18.08 -6.17 12.26
C PRO A 249 -16.92 -6.44 11.31
N ARG A 250 -17.04 -7.41 10.38
CA ARG A 250 -16.01 -7.68 9.37
C ARG A 250 -16.21 -6.82 8.11
N SER A 251 -17.37 -6.19 7.96
CA SER A 251 -17.69 -5.24 6.89
C SER A 251 -18.27 -3.93 7.48
N PRO A 252 -17.55 -3.28 8.43
CA PRO A 252 -18.00 -2.01 8.98
C PRO A 252 -18.00 -0.94 7.89
N TRP A 253 -18.92 0.01 7.96
CA TRP A 253 -18.95 1.12 7.01
C TRP A 253 -17.80 2.10 7.29
N ASP A 254 -16.88 2.21 6.35
CA ASP A 254 -15.80 3.18 6.38
C ASP A 254 -16.26 4.51 5.79
N TYR A 255 -16.73 5.39 6.66
CA TYR A 255 -17.33 6.66 6.25
C TYR A 255 -16.28 7.78 6.03
N PHE A 256 -15.13 7.70 6.72
CA PHE A 256 -14.13 8.77 6.75
C PHE A 256 -12.93 8.42 5.87
N HIS A 257 -12.36 7.22 6.04
CA HIS A 257 -11.19 6.75 5.32
C HIS A 257 -10.01 7.73 5.38
N ILE A 258 -9.34 7.75 6.54
CA ILE A 258 -8.15 8.57 6.76
C ILE A 258 -7.01 8.11 5.84
N ASN A 259 -6.45 9.07 5.08
CA ASN A 259 -5.46 8.81 4.03
C ASN A 259 -4.05 9.29 4.37
N SER A 260 -3.94 10.37 5.13
CA SER A 260 -2.65 10.96 5.49
C SER A 260 -2.82 11.94 6.65
N ILE A 261 -1.74 12.15 7.41
CA ILE A 261 -1.67 13.12 8.50
C ILE A 261 -0.36 13.89 8.40
N ASP A 262 -0.42 15.20 8.60
CA ASP A 262 0.77 16.03 8.77
C ASP A 262 0.63 16.91 10.01
N LYS A 263 1.75 17.39 10.54
CA LYS A 263 1.80 18.33 11.66
C LYS A 263 2.60 19.55 11.27
N ASN A 264 1.96 20.72 11.29
CA ASN A 264 2.62 21.96 10.94
C ASN A 264 3.54 22.47 12.07
N GLN A 265 4.29 23.53 11.80
CA GLN A 265 5.22 24.14 12.76
C GLN A 265 4.52 24.80 13.97
N GLU A 266 3.24 25.16 13.84
CA GLU A 266 2.42 25.69 14.94
C GLU A 266 1.95 24.57 15.89
N GLY A 267 2.12 23.31 15.47
CA GLY A 267 1.68 22.11 16.15
C GLY A 267 0.28 21.66 15.76
N ASP A 268 -0.37 22.30 14.79
CA ASP A 268 -1.68 21.87 14.30
C ASP A 268 -1.54 20.65 13.38
N TYR A 269 -2.52 19.76 13.45
CA TYR A 269 -2.63 18.58 12.60
C TYR A 269 -3.46 18.89 11.35
N LEU A 270 -3.04 18.33 10.22
CA LEU A 270 -3.76 18.29 8.96
C LEU A 270 -4.10 16.84 8.64
N ILE A 271 -5.36 16.55 8.36
CA ILE A 271 -5.85 15.19 8.08
C ILE A 271 -6.52 15.16 6.72
N SER A 272 -6.10 14.24 5.86
CA SER A 272 -6.78 13.96 4.59
C SER A 272 -7.78 12.83 4.75
N SER A 273 -8.99 13.04 4.26
CA SER A 273 -10.09 12.06 4.29
C SER A 273 -10.57 11.79 2.87
N ARG A 274 -10.45 10.52 2.44
CA ARG A 274 -10.86 10.11 1.09
C ARG A 274 -12.36 10.18 0.92
N HIS A 275 -13.11 9.68 1.90
CA HIS A 275 -14.56 9.47 1.75
C HIS A 275 -15.38 10.72 2.05
N THR A 276 -14.80 11.72 2.71
CA THR A 276 -15.44 13.04 2.83
C THR A 276 -14.94 14.04 1.78
N SER A 277 -13.98 13.65 0.93
CA SER A 277 -13.35 14.52 -0.09
C SER A 277 -12.85 15.85 0.49
N ALA A 278 -12.24 15.81 1.68
CA ALA A 278 -11.86 17.00 2.41
C ALA A 278 -10.53 16.84 3.16
N ILE A 279 -9.89 17.99 3.43
CA ILE A 279 -8.76 18.11 4.35
C ILE A 279 -9.23 18.88 5.57
N TYR A 280 -8.97 18.35 6.75
CA TYR A 280 -9.33 18.96 8.03
C TYR A 280 -8.07 19.48 8.74
N LYS A 281 -8.18 20.64 9.40
CA LYS A 281 -7.13 21.21 10.25
C LYS A 281 -7.60 21.24 11.69
N PHE A 282 -6.79 20.73 12.62
CA PHE A 282 -7.10 20.71 14.05
C PHE A 282 -5.93 21.22 14.88
N PRO A 283 -6.15 22.12 15.85
CA PRO A 283 -5.09 22.54 16.75
C PRO A 283 -4.79 21.45 17.78
N ALA A 284 -3.51 21.15 18.02
CA ALA A 284 -3.09 20.15 19.02
C ALA A 284 -3.58 20.44 20.46
N ARG A 285 -4.01 21.67 20.75
CA ARG A 285 -4.42 22.10 22.09
C ARG A 285 -5.87 21.81 22.45
N MET A 286 -6.68 21.22 21.57
CA MET A 286 -8.10 20.95 21.87
C MET A 286 -8.35 19.70 22.74
N GLY A 287 -7.30 19.09 23.31
CA GLY A 287 -7.38 17.93 24.20
C GLY A 287 -7.45 18.25 25.71
N GLN A 288 -8.11 19.33 26.11
CA GLN A 288 -8.54 19.56 27.52
C GLN A 288 -10.03 19.85 27.60
#